data_AF-A0A524ERR1-F1
#
_entry.id   AF-A0A524ERR1-F1
#
_cell.length_a   1.000
_cell.length_b   1.000
_cell.length_c   1.000
_cell.angle_alpha   90.00
_cell.angle_beta   90.00
_cell.angle_gamma   90.00
#
_symmetry.space_group_name_H-M   'P 1'
#
loop_
_entity.id
_entity.type
_entity.pdbx_description
1 polymer ?
#
loop_
_entity_poly.entity_id
_entity_poly.type
_entity_poly.pdbx_seq_one_letter_code
_entity_poly.pdbx_strand_id
1 'polypeptide(L)'
;MLQNKEEIKSLFKKMMMDFEHIPQKDNIYQVDVKDFGVLKVQWKICGIDGYQIFKKDKISWKFGEEIEEPDIILTIRNEDLAREFLKGEVFKFTFGAGHKGSFKLYKTLGWKIVDIEKGKKRTRITKPFLTAQFNKKKKLHPFIISKLPVFRNYVKMLMGEEDYGVFIPINQSIGTYEKQIIPIKVFKHFIDKASNIVMLNECPCRRMNDCKDYDKSIGCMYMGNDTLDIFITEDKGRVATKEEALERVKLAVENGLIPLLGRAMDEADGYGVEDTGHFLSMCFCCPCCCIDGKIVTNASIAINLFHRMEGVTVKVDEELCIGCEECLKVCVFRGMEMINGKAKVNQERCLGCGRCEDICPNKAISIQIDDISRIDELIKKLESHVEVS
;
A
#
# COMPACT_ATOMS: atom_id res chain seq x y z
N MET A 1 10.45 -16.53 34.71
CA MET A 1 11.25 -16.84 33.50
C MET A 1 10.98 -18.24 32.93
N LEU A 2 11.15 -19.33 33.70
CA LEU A 2 10.87 -20.70 33.21
C LEU A 2 9.40 -20.91 32.79
N GLN A 3 8.44 -20.43 33.59
CA GLN A 3 7.00 -20.53 33.29
C GLN A 3 6.60 -19.77 32.01
N ASN A 4 7.20 -18.60 31.76
CA ASN A 4 6.92 -17.80 30.55
C ASN A 4 7.43 -18.48 29.28
N LYS A 5 8.59 -19.14 29.34
CA LYS A 5 9.15 -19.85 28.18
C LYS A 5 8.31 -21.08 27.80
N GLU A 6 7.81 -21.83 28.78
CA GLU A 6 6.90 -22.97 28.51
C GLU A 6 5.54 -22.51 27.97
N GLU A 7 5.01 -21.37 28.46
CA GLU A 7 3.80 -20.75 27.88
C GLU A 7 4.02 -20.38 26.41
N ILE A 8 5.10 -19.67 26.09
CA ILE A 8 5.46 -19.29 24.70
C ILE A 8 5.64 -20.52 23.82
N LYS A 9 6.32 -21.56 24.32
CA LYS A 9 6.51 -22.83 23.62
C LYS A 9 5.18 -23.47 23.25
N SER A 10 4.25 -23.54 24.19
CA SER A 10 2.91 -24.09 24.00
C SER A 10 2.11 -23.28 22.98
N LEU A 11 2.05 -21.96 23.15
CA LEU A 11 1.33 -21.05 22.24
C LEU A 11 1.92 -21.08 20.82
N PHE A 12 3.24 -21.15 20.69
CA PHE A 12 3.92 -21.21 19.39
C PHE A 12 3.61 -22.51 18.66
N LYS A 13 3.63 -23.65 19.37
CA LYS A 13 3.21 -24.92 18.79
C LYS A 13 1.74 -24.90 18.36
N LYS A 14 0.86 -24.32 19.19
CA LYS A 14 -0.56 -24.14 18.87
C LYS A 14 -0.75 -23.30 17.59
N MET A 15 -0.08 -22.16 17.49
CA MET A 15 -0.10 -21.30 16.29
C MET A 15 0.23 -22.08 15.01
N MET A 16 1.23 -22.96 15.05
CA MET A 16 1.60 -23.78 13.88
C MET A 16 0.50 -24.77 13.48
N MET A 17 -0.14 -25.41 14.47
CA MET A 17 -1.22 -26.37 14.28
C MET A 17 -2.49 -25.71 13.75
N ASP A 18 -2.85 -24.55 14.31
CA ASP A 18 -4.09 -23.82 13.96
C ASP A 18 -4.14 -23.48 12.47
N PHE A 19 -2.99 -23.30 11.82
CA PHE A 19 -2.91 -22.94 10.40
C PHE A 19 -2.92 -24.11 9.40
N GLU A 20 -2.88 -25.38 9.85
CA GLU A 20 -2.89 -26.53 8.92
C GLU A 20 -4.15 -26.60 8.03
N HIS A 21 -5.27 -26.08 8.53
CA HIS A 21 -6.60 -26.16 7.92
C HIS A 21 -6.95 -24.93 7.06
N ILE A 22 -6.06 -23.93 7.02
CA ILE A 22 -6.28 -22.67 6.31
C ILE A 22 -6.44 -22.88 4.79
N PRO A 23 -5.63 -23.71 4.11
CA PRO A 23 -5.76 -23.90 2.66
C PRO A 23 -7.18 -24.32 2.24
N GLN A 24 -7.92 -25.05 3.06
CA GLN A 24 -9.25 -25.53 2.70
C GLN A 24 -10.37 -24.53 3.02
N LYS A 25 -10.11 -23.48 3.80
CA LYS A 25 -11.16 -22.62 4.40
C LYS A 25 -11.00 -21.13 4.14
N ASP A 26 -9.79 -20.65 3.83
CA ASP A 26 -9.49 -19.22 3.70
C ASP A 26 -9.35 -18.84 2.22
N ASN A 27 -10.38 -18.17 1.69
CA ASN A 27 -10.38 -17.66 0.32
C ASN A 27 -9.27 -16.62 0.08
N ILE A 28 -8.93 -15.82 1.08
CA ILE A 28 -7.89 -14.80 0.97
C ILE A 28 -6.53 -15.49 0.80
N TYR A 29 -6.26 -16.52 1.60
CA TYR A 29 -5.05 -17.33 1.45
C TYR A 29 -4.97 -17.99 0.07
N GLN A 30 -6.09 -18.50 -0.46
CA GLN A 30 -6.13 -19.12 -1.80
C GLN A 30 -5.80 -18.16 -2.94
N VAL A 31 -6.03 -16.85 -2.77
CA VAL A 31 -5.58 -15.84 -3.72
C VAL A 31 -4.11 -15.48 -3.45
N ASP A 32 -3.76 -15.17 -2.20
CA ASP A 32 -2.43 -14.73 -1.80
C ASP A 32 -1.33 -15.76 -2.13
N VAL A 33 -1.62 -17.05 -1.99
CA VAL A 33 -0.67 -18.14 -2.23
C VAL A 33 -0.22 -18.24 -3.68
N LYS A 34 -1.03 -17.75 -4.64
CA LYS A 34 -0.69 -17.74 -6.06
C LYS A 34 0.53 -16.85 -6.36
N ASP A 35 0.79 -15.84 -5.52
CA ASP A 35 1.90 -14.91 -5.75
C ASP A 35 3.28 -15.46 -5.37
N PHE A 36 3.33 -16.50 -4.54
CA PHE A 36 4.58 -17.10 -4.08
C PHE A 36 4.70 -18.59 -4.36
N GLY A 37 3.59 -19.30 -4.61
CA GLY A 37 3.54 -20.73 -4.92
C GLY A 37 3.92 -21.62 -3.74
N VAL A 38 5.18 -21.53 -3.32
CA VAL A 38 5.73 -22.15 -2.10
C VAL A 38 6.54 -21.12 -1.34
N LEU A 39 6.26 -20.95 -0.05
CA LEU A 39 6.98 -20.05 0.84
C LEU A 39 7.42 -20.78 2.11
N LYS A 40 8.73 -20.88 2.30
CA LYS A 40 9.38 -21.45 3.50
C LYS A 40 9.65 -20.36 4.52
N VAL A 41 9.00 -20.44 5.67
CA VAL A 41 9.17 -19.49 6.77
C VAL A 41 9.82 -20.18 7.94
N GLN A 42 11.03 -19.75 8.29
CA GLN A 42 11.66 -20.07 9.57
C GLN A 42 11.17 -19.08 10.63
N TRP A 43 10.69 -19.60 11.74
CA TRP A 43 10.33 -18.84 12.93
C TRP A 43 11.41 -18.99 14.00
N LYS A 44 11.75 -17.88 14.65
CA LYS A 44 12.66 -17.82 15.81
C LYS A 44 11.98 -16.97 16.88
N ILE A 45 11.19 -17.59 17.75
CA ILE A 45 10.40 -16.89 18.78
C ILE A 45 11.04 -17.13 20.14
N CYS A 46 11.61 -16.09 20.74
CA CYS A 46 12.27 -16.13 22.05
C CYS A 46 13.34 -17.24 22.17
N GLY A 47 14.04 -17.53 21.07
CA GLY A 47 15.06 -18.58 20.98
C GLY A 47 14.52 -19.99 20.72
N ILE A 48 13.21 -20.13 20.48
CA ILE A 48 12.56 -21.38 20.08
C ILE A 48 12.43 -21.39 18.56
N ASP A 49 12.96 -22.42 17.93
CA ASP A 49 12.88 -22.61 16.48
C ASP A 49 11.62 -23.39 16.08
N GLY A 50 11.22 -23.20 14.84
CA GLY A 50 10.28 -24.03 14.12
C GLY A 50 10.01 -23.41 12.76
N TYR A 51 9.45 -24.16 11.83
CA TYR A 51 9.20 -23.65 10.49
C TYR A 51 7.82 -24.03 9.98
N GLN A 52 7.35 -23.26 9.01
CA GLN A 52 6.16 -23.56 8.22
C GLN A 52 6.49 -23.45 6.73
N ILE A 53 5.92 -24.36 5.94
CA ILE A 53 5.99 -24.33 4.48
C ILE A 53 4.56 -24.10 3.99
N PHE A 54 4.34 -22.94 3.41
CA PHE A 54 3.06 -22.51 2.86
C PHE A 54 3.02 -22.88 1.38
N LYS A 55 1.99 -23.59 0.95
CA LYS A 55 1.73 -23.97 -0.44
C LYS A 55 0.23 -24.10 -0.66
N LYS A 56 -0.20 -23.99 -1.91
CA LYS A 56 -1.62 -23.85 -2.31
C LYS A 56 -2.59 -24.74 -1.53
N ASP A 57 -2.28 -26.03 -1.42
CA ASP A 57 -3.21 -27.02 -0.86
C ASP A 57 -2.84 -27.49 0.56
N LYS A 58 -1.70 -27.04 1.11
CA LYS A 58 -1.20 -27.53 2.39
C LYS A 58 -0.27 -26.54 3.07
N ILE A 59 -0.45 -26.36 4.38
CA ILE A 59 0.58 -25.77 5.24
C ILE A 59 1.17 -26.91 6.06
N SER A 60 2.47 -27.14 5.96
CA SER A 60 3.19 -28.13 6.78
C SER A 60 4.14 -27.43 7.72
N TRP A 61 4.34 -27.97 8.91
CA TRP A 61 5.20 -27.34 9.92
C TRP A 61 6.02 -28.39 10.67
N LYS A 62 7.10 -27.92 11.29
CA LYS A 62 7.82 -28.67 12.32
C LYS A 62 8.23 -27.73 13.44
N PHE A 63 8.12 -28.23 14.66
CA PHE A 63 8.41 -27.48 15.87
C PHE A 63 9.76 -27.88 16.46
N GLY A 64 10.57 -26.92 16.86
CA GLY A 64 11.92 -27.15 17.40
C GLY A 64 12.97 -27.49 16.33
N GLU A 65 12.63 -27.40 15.05
CA GLU A 65 13.53 -27.69 13.93
C GLU A 65 13.81 -26.44 13.10
N GLU A 66 14.98 -26.40 12.46
CA GLU A 66 15.31 -25.44 11.42
C GLU A 66 15.04 -26.02 10.02
N ILE A 67 14.72 -25.16 9.07
CA ILE A 67 14.60 -25.53 7.65
C ILE A 67 15.81 -25.05 6.86
N GLU A 68 16.27 -25.86 5.92
CA GLU A 68 17.29 -25.45 4.96
C GLU A 68 16.77 -24.43 3.95
N GLU A 69 17.58 -23.41 3.68
CA GLU A 69 17.29 -22.31 2.76
C GLU A 69 15.88 -21.72 2.95
N PRO A 70 15.57 -21.13 4.12
CA PRO A 70 14.30 -20.46 4.31
C PRO A 70 14.18 -19.26 3.36
N ASP A 71 12.96 -18.98 2.91
CA ASP A 71 12.66 -17.80 2.09
C ASP A 71 12.57 -16.55 2.98
N ILE A 72 12.04 -16.74 4.20
CA ILE A 72 11.90 -15.70 5.21
C ILE A 72 12.30 -16.28 6.58
N ILE A 73 13.07 -15.53 7.35
CA ILE A 73 13.31 -15.79 8.77
C ILE A 73 12.62 -14.70 9.57
N LEU A 74 11.62 -15.08 10.37
CA LEU A 74 10.85 -14.20 11.25
C LEU A 74 11.30 -14.39 12.70
N THR A 75 11.85 -13.34 13.29
CA THR A 75 12.41 -13.36 14.64
C THR A 75 11.63 -12.42 15.57
N ILE A 76 11.13 -12.95 16.68
CA ILE A 76 10.55 -12.18 17.79
C ILE A 76 11.39 -12.46 19.03
N ARG A 77 11.99 -11.42 19.63
CA ARG A 77 12.88 -11.58 20.80
C ARG A 77 12.23 -11.20 22.12
N ASN A 78 11.25 -10.30 22.08
CA ASN A 78 10.60 -9.80 23.29
C ASN A 78 9.53 -10.78 23.76
N GLU A 79 9.65 -11.31 24.98
CA GLU A 79 8.74 -12.33 25.52
C GLU A 79 7.30 -11.83 25.65
N ASP A 80 7.09 -10.58 26.05
CA ASP A 80 5.73 -10.02 26.19
C ASP A 80 5.05 -9.91 24.83
N LEU A 81 5.73 -9.31 23.85
CA LEU A 81 5.17 -9.16 22.49
C LEU A 81 5.01 -10.51 21.78
N ALA A 82 5.86 -11.49 22.07
CA ALA A 82 5.67 -12.85 21.59
C ALA A 82 4.38 -13.46 22.13
N ARG A 83 4.08 -13.28 23.42
CA ARG A 83 2.84 -13.78 24.03
C ARG A 83 1.61 -13.09 23.45
N GLU A 84 1.62 -11.75 23.37
CA GLU A 84 0.53 -10.98 22.74
C GLU A 84 0.27 -11.48 21.31
N PHE A 85 1.31 -11.54 20.48
CA PHE A 85 1.24 -12.03 19.10
C PHE A 85 0.69 -13.46 19.00
N LEU A 86 1.21 -14.38 19.82
CA LEU A 86 0.80 -15.79 19.78
C LEU A 86 -0.60 -16.03 20.36
N LYS A 87 -1.11 -15.13 21.21
CA LYS A 87 -2.51 -15.12 21.67
C LYS A 87 -3.46 -14.50 20.64
N GLY A 88 -2.93 -13.92 19.57
CA GLY A 88 -3.71 -13.22 18.55
C GLY A 88 -4.13 -11.81 18.96
N GLU A 89 -3.51 -11.25 20.02
CA GLU A 89 -3.74 -9.87 20.45
C GLU A 89 -3.13 -8.91 19.42
N VAL A 90 -3.96 -8.07 18.80
CA VAL A 90 -3.51 -7.08 17.83
C VAL A 90 -3.09 -5.79 18.50
N PHE A 91 -2.05 -5.15 17.97
CA PHE A 91 -1.57 -3.86 18.44
C PHE A 91 -1.03 -3.04 17.28
N LYS A 92 -1.17 -1.71 17.37
CA LYS A 92 -0.62 -0.77 16.38
C LYS A 92 0.89 -0.99 16.22
N PHE A 93 1.35 -1.04 14.98
CA PHE A 93 2.77 -1.17 14.68
C PHE A 93 3.16 -0.25 13.53
N THR A 94 4.46 0.01 13.45
CA THR A 94 5.09 0.68 12.32
C THR A 94 6.18 -0.22 11.76
N PHE A 95 6.62 0.05 10.55
CA PHE A 95 7.64 -0.73 9.88
C PHE A 95 8.77 0.14 9.34
N GLY A 96 9.93 -0.48 9.14
CA GLY A 96 11.08 0.20 8.58
C GLY A 96 12.22 -0.74 8.20
N ALA A 97 13.22 -0.17 7.54
CA ALA A 97 14.43 -0.88 7.21
C ALA A 97 15.28 -1.15 8.47
N GLY A 98 15.75 -2.38 8.60
CA GLY A 98 16.69 -2.82 9.62
C GLY A 98 18.11 -2.98 9.08
N HIS A 99 19.03 -3.38 9.96
CA HIS A 99 20.42 -3.62 9.60
C HIS A 99 20.55 -4.77 8.58
N LYS A 100 21.53 -4.69 7.67
CA LYS A 100 21.81 -5.69 6.62
C LYS A 100 20.61 -6.01 5.71
N GLY A 101 19.71 -5.06 5.49
CA GLY A 101 18.55 -5.24 4.60
C GLY A 101 17.42 -6.07 5.21
N SER A 102 17.41 -6.24 6.54
CA SER A 102 16.24 -6.78 7.24
C SER A 102 15.07 -5.80 7.22
N PHE A 103 13.86 -6.30 7.39
CA PHE A 103 12.66 -5.49 7.61
C PHE A 103 12.25 -5.63 9.07
N LYS A 104 11.84 -4.55 9.71
CA LYS A 104 11.50 -4.55 11.13
C LYS A 104 10.10 -4.00 11.35
N LEU A 105 9.37 -4.65 12.24
CA LEU A 105 8.12 -4.17 12.80
C LEU A 105 8.36 -3.73 14.24
N TYR A 106 7.72 -2.63 14.62
CA TYR A 106 7.80 -2.06 15.96
C TYR A 106 6.40 -1.82 16.49
N LYS A 107 6.09 -2.29 17.71
CA LYS A 107 4.85 -1.94 18.39
C LYS A 107 4.88 -0.46 18.73
N THR A 108 3.79 0.24 18.43
CA THR A 108 3.57 1.63 18.85
C THR A 108 3.11 1.62 20.31
N LEU A 109 3.85 2.28 21.19
CA LEU A 109 3.51 2.41 22.61
C LEU A 109 2.73 3.69 22.92
N GLY A 110 2.78 4.66 22.02
CA GLY A 110 2.14 5.97 22.16
C GLY A 110 2.93 7.05 21.44
N TRP A 111 2.67 8.29 21.83
CA TRP A 111 3.25 9.49 21.23
C TRP A 111 3.83 10.38 22.32
N LYS A 112 4.88 11.13 21.99
CA LYS A 112 5.40 12.21 22.82
C LYS A 112 5.68 13.43 21.98
N ILE A 113 5.52 14.60 22.58
CA ILE A 113 5.97 15.85 21.97
C ILE A 113 7.45 16.02 22.32
N VAL A 114 8.26 16.35 21.31
CA VAL A 114 9.70 16.62 21.46
C VAL A 114 9.96 18.02 20.94
N ASP A 115 10.66 18.83 21.73
CA ASP A 115 11.15 20.14 21.27
C ASP A 115 12.26 19.93 20.24
N ILE A 116 12.16 20.61 19.11
CA ILE A 116 13.14 20.66 18.03
C ILE A 116 13.56 22.11 17.80
N GLU A 117 14.66 22.34 17.09
CA GLU A 117 15.21 23.69 16.85
C GLU A 117 14.17 24.69 16.31
N LYS A 118 13.16 24.21 15.58
CA LYS A 118 12.05 24.99 15.03
C LYS A 118 10.68 24.47 15.51
N GLY A 119 10.46 24.44 16.82
CA GLY A 119 9.15 24.21 17.43
C GLY A 119 8.99 22.85 18.11
N LYS A 120 7.78 22.29 18.07
CA LYS A 120 7.44 21.02 18.73
C LYS A 120 7.05 19.99 17.69
N LYS A 121 7.51 18.75 17.87
CA LYS A 121 7.20 17.63 16.98
C LYS A 121 6.64 16.45 17.75
N ARG A 122 5.44 16.00 17.39
CA ARG A 122 4.88 14.73 17.87
C ARG A 122 5.69 13.58 17.27
N THR A 123 6.27 12.75 18.13
CA THR A 123 7.15 11.65 17.77
C THR A 123 6.62 10.35 18.37
N ARG A 124 6.59 9.30 17.56
CA ARG A 124 6.12 7.98 17.97
C ARG A 124 7.10 7.31 18.92
N ILE A 125 6.59 6.75 20.01
CA ILE A 125 7.34 5.87 20.90
C ILE A 125 7.09 4.43 20.44
N THR A 126 8.17 3.69 20.19
CA THR A 126 8.06 2.33 19.64
C THR A 126 8.92 1.32 20.41
N LYS A 127 8.50 0.05 20.36
CA LYS A 127 9.23 -1.09 20.91
C LYS A 127 9.48 -2.12 19.80
N PRO A 128 10.71 -2.63 19.61
CA PRO A 128 10.99 -3.65 18.59
C PRO A 128 10.11 -4.89 18.81
N PHE A 129 9.38 -5.28 17.77
CA PHE A 129 8.47 -6.44 17.81
C PHE A 129 9.06 -7.60 17.03
N LEU A 130 9.15 -7.46 15.71
CA LEU A 130 9.51 -8.53 14.80
C LEU A 130 10.60 -8.06 13.84
N THR A 131 11.55 -8.95 13.55
CA THR A 131 12.54 -8.75 12.48
C THR A 131 12.36 -9.84 11.44
N ALA A 132 12.23 -9.44 10.18
CA ALA A 132 12.18 -10.32 9.04
C ALA A 132 13.46 -10.22 8.22
N GLN A 133 14.05 -11.36 7.90
CA GLN A 133 15.18 -11.47 6.99
C GLN A 133 14.73 -12.27 5.77
N PHE A 134 15.04 -11.77 4.58
CA PHE A 134 14.60 -12.37 3.32
C PHE A 134 15.76 -13.01 2.59
N ASN A 135 15.50 -14.16 1.97
CA ASN A 135 16.43 -14.76 1.04
C ASN A 135 16.58 -13.88 -0.20
N LYS A 136 17.79 -13.33 -0.39
CA LYS A 136 18.09 -12.40 -1.49
C LYS A 136 17.85 -13.03 -2.87
N LYS A 137 17.99 -14.35 -3.01
CA LYS A 137 17.76 -15.05 -4.29
C LYS A 137 16.28 -15.02 -4.71
N LYS A 138 15.34 -14.93 -3.76
CA LYS A 138 13.90 -14.96 -4.02
C LYS A 138 13.30 -13.60 -4.42
N LYS A 139 14.03 -12.49 -4.20
CA LYS A 139 13.58 -11.12 -4.52
C LYS A 139 12.18 -10.77 -3.97
N LEU A 140 11.85 -11.27 -2.78
CA LEU A 140 10.55 -11.03 -2.15
C LEU A 140 10.45 -9.60 -1.62
N HIS A 141 9.30 -8.94 -1.83
CA HIS A 141 9.00 -7.67 -1.19
C HIS A 141 8.56 -7.89 0.26
N PRO A 142 8.96 -7.04 1.23
CA PRO A 142 8.62 -7.25 2.64
C PRO A 142 7.14 -7.38 2.97
N PHE A 143 6.26 -6.74 2.19
CA PHE A 143 4.81 -6.84 2.34
C PHE A 143 4.26 -8.25 2.15
N ILE A 144 5.03 -9.20 1.59
CA ILE A 144 4.62 -10.61 1.53
C ILE A 144 4.30 -11.19 2.91
N ILE A 145 4.87 -10.65 3.99
CA ILE A 145 4.56 -11.10 5.36
C ILE A 145 3.07 -10.97 5.68
N SER A 146 2.40 -9.94 5.15
CA SER A 146 0.96 -9.73 5.32
C SER A 146 0.09 -10.85 4.74
N LYS A 147 0.64 -11.67 3.84
CA LYS A 147 -0.03 -12.84 3.23
C LYS A 147 -0.01 -14.08 4.12
N LEU A 148 0.81 -14.09 5.17
CA LEU A 148 0.81 -15.20 6.11
C LEU A 148 -0.45 -15.09 6.99
N PRO A 149 -1.23 -16.17 7.15
CA PRO A 149 -2.50 -16.16 7.90
C PRO A 149 -2.41 -15.57 9.31
N VAL A 150 -1.26 -15.74 9.98
CA VAL A 150 -1.01 -15.19 11.32
C VAL A 150 -1.06 -13.66 11.39
N PHE A 151 -0.79 -12.95 10.28
CA PHE A 151 -0.89 -11.49 10.23
C PHE A 151 -2.27 -11.00 9.78
N ARG A 152 -3.25 -11.89 9.55
CA ARG A 152 -4.57 -11.51 9.03
C ARG A 152 -5.26 -10.46 9.90
N ASN A 153 -5.23 -10.62 11.22
CA ASN A 153 -5.86 -9.67 12.13
C ASN A 153 -5.06 -8.35 12.22
N TYR A 154 -3.73 -8.41 12.10
CA TYR A 154 -2.90 -7.21 12.00
C TYR A 154 -3.18 -6.41 10.73
N VAL A 155 -3.39 -7.09 9.61
CA VAL A 155 -3.77 -6.47 8.33
C VAL A 155 -5.13 -5.76 8.45
N LYS A 156 -6.12 -6.42 9.06
CA LYS A 156 -7.44 -5.81 9.29
C LYS A 156 -7.36 -4.55 10.15
N MET A 157 -6.49 -4.56 11.17
CA MET A 157 -6.28 -3.41 12.05
C MET A 157 -5.41 -2.31 11.43
N LEU A 158 -4.51 -2.64 10.50
CA LEU A 158 -3.73 -1.65 9.75
C LEU A 158 -4.61 -0.79 8.85
N MET A 159 -5.71 -1.35 8.35
CA MET A 159 -6.74 -0.58 7.69
C MET A 159 -7.53 0.15 8.76
N GLY A 160 -7.29 1.44 8.91
CA GLY A 160 -8.21 2.28 9.62
C GLY A 160 -9.61 2.19 9.01
N GLU A 161 -10.65 2.19 9.84
CA GLU A 161 -12.04 2.18 9.36
C GLU A 161 -12.32 3.36 8.40
N GLU A 162 -11.58 4.44 8.58
CA GLU A 162 -11.68 5.68 7.80
C GLU A 162 -10.68 5.79 6.63
N ASP A 163 -9.78 4.82 6.48
CA ASP A 163 -8.80 4.86 5.39
C ASP A 163 -9.49 4.54 4.06
N TYR A 164 -9.33 5.43 3.08
CA TYR A 164 -9.95 5.29 1.77
C TYR A 164 -9.12 5.98 0.70
N GLY A 165 -8.65 5.24 -0.30
CA GLY A 165 -7.89 5.76 -1.43
C GLY A 165 -8.45 5.32 -2.78
N VAL A 166 -8.45 6.22 -3.76
CA VAL A 166 -8.88 5.92 -5.13
C VAL A 166 -7.84 6.38 -6.13
N PHE A 167 -7.41 5.46 -7.00
CA PHE A 167 -6.65 5.82 -8.19
C PHE A 167 -7.61 6.39 -9.24
N ILE A 168 -7.34 7.61 -9.68
CA ILE A 168 -8.18 8.26 -10.69
C ILE A 168 -7.67 7.87 -12.09
N PRO A 169 -8.55 7.42 -13.00
CA PRO A 169 -8.18 7.11 -14.37
C PRO A 169 -7.44 8.26 -15.05
N ILE A 170 -6.31 7.95 -15.69
CA ILE A 170 -5.60 8.90 -16.54
C ILE A 170 -6.29 8.97 -17.90
N ASN A 171 -6.25 10.14 -18.54
CA ASN A 171 -6.64 10.35 -19.94
C ASN A 171 -8.13 10.11 -20.30
N GLN A 172 -9.02 10.07 -19.31
CA GLN A 172 -10.47 10.04 -19.56
C GLN A 172 -11.02 11.45 -19.80
N SER A 173 -11.48 11.70 -21.03
CA SER A 173 -12.19 12.93 -21.43
C SER A 173 -13.68 12.83 -21.07
N ILE A 174 -14.26 13.93 -20.58
CA ILE A 174 -15.70 14.03 -20.21
C ILE A 174 -16.59 14.30 -21.45
N GLY A 175 -16.12 14.05 -22.67
CA GLY A 175 -16.87 14.34 -23.89
C GLY A 175 -16.90 15.84 -24.23
N THR A 176 -18.00 16.33 -24.81
CA THR A 176 -18.14 17.71 -25.34
C THR A 176 -18.37 18.78 -24.27
N TYR A 177 -18.58 18.39 -23.02
CA TYR A 177 -18.72 19.33 -21.90
C TYR A 177 -17.35 19.59 -21.30
N GLU A 178 -16.88 20.85 -21.45
CA GLU A 178 -15.63 21.42 -20.92
C GLU A 178 -14.43 20.47 -20.95
N LYS A 179 -13.44 20.74 -21.80
CA LYS A 179 -12.17 19.98 -22.02
C LYS A 179 -11.32 19.71 -20.76
N GLN A 180 -11.90 19.17 -19.70
CA GLN A 180 -11.31 18.81 -18.44
C GLN A 180 -11.34 17.30 -18.34
N ILE A 181 -10.20 16.75 -17.96
CA ILE A 181 -10.05 15.33 -17.66
C ILE A 181 -10.46 15.09 -16.21
N ILE A 182 -10.92 13.88 -15.90
CA ILE A 182 -11.47 13.51 -14.58
C ILE A 182 -10.55 13.89 -13.41
N PRO A 183 -9.22 13.63 -13.46
CA PRO A 183 -8.33 14.05 -12.38
C PRO A 183 -8.41 15.54 -12.06
N ILE A 184 -8.50 16.41 -13.07
CA ILE A 184 -8.54 17.86 -12.87
C ILE A 184 -9.84 18.26 -12.18
N LYS A 185 -10.99 17.73 -12.61
CA LYS A 185 -12.28 18.02 -11.99
C LYS A 185 -12.31 17.61 -10.52
N VAL A 186 -11.89 16.37 -10.21
CA VAL A 186 -11.92 15.85 -8.84
C VAL A 186 -10.94 16.59 -7.94
N PHE A 187 -9.69 16.78 -8.38
CA PHE A 187 -8.67 17.41 -7.55
C PHE A 187 -8.98 18.90 -7.33
N LYS A 188 -9.46 19.61 -8.35
CA LYS A 188 -9.85 21.01 -8.23
C LYS A 188 -10.90 21.23 -7.13
N HIS A 189 -11.88 20.32 -7.01
CA HIS A 189 -12.90 20.39 -5.97
C HIS A 189 -12.30 20.45 -4.56
N PHE A 190 -11.34 19.56 -4.26
CA PHE A 190 -10.71 19.52 -2.94
C PHE A 190 -9.70 20.67 -2.75
N ILE A 191 -8.94 21.03 -3.78
CA ILE A 191 -8.00 22.18 -3.76
C ILE A 191 -8.75 23.49 -3.49
N ASP A 192 -9.89 23.70 -4.13
CA ASP A 192 -10.70 24.92 -3.96
C ASP A 192 -11.26 25.05 -2.54
N LYS A 193 -11.53 23.92 -1.87
CA LYS A 193 -12.03 23.87 -0.49
C LYS A 193 -10.93 23.86 0.56
N ALA A 194 -9.71 23.46 0.21
CA ALA A 194 -8.61 23.30 1.17
C ALA A 194 -8.33 24.56 2.00
N SER A 195 -8.29 24.41 3.34
CA SER A 195 -7.81 25.43 4.28
C SER A 195 -6.30 25.63 4.21
N ASN A 196 -5.56 24.55 4.05
CA ASN A 196 -4.11 24.53 3.91
C ASN A 196 -3.69 23.46 2.90
N ILE A 197 -2.62 23.71 2.14
CA ILE A 197 -2.05 22.76 1.19
C ILE A 197 -0.53 22.71 1.39
N VAL A 198 -0.02 21.56 1.83
CA VAL A 198 1.42 21.30 1.90
C VAL A 198 1.84 20.56 0.64
N MET A 199 2.76 21.14 -0.12
CA MET A 199 3.30 20.55 -1.34
C MET A 199 4.77 20.15 -1.16
N LEU A 200 5.07 18.88 -1.44
CA LEU A 200 6.43 18.38 -1.42
C LEU A 200 7.20 18.85 -2.68
N ASN A 201 8.47 19.21 -2.48
CA ASN A 201 9.38 19.58 -3.57
C ASN A 201 9.77 18.38 -4.42
N GLU A 202 9.86 17.19 -3.81
CA GLU A 202 10.15 15.93 -4.51
C GLU A 202 9.20 14.81 -4.06
N CYS A 203 8.90 13.87 -4.96
CA CYS A 203 8.18 12.65 -4.61
C CYS A 203 9.09 11.72 -3.77
N PRO A 204 8.71 11.39 -2.51
CA PRO A 204 9.54 10.55 -1.65
C PRO A 204 9.85 9.18 -2.25
N CYS A 205 8.86 8.57 -2.93
CA CYS A 205 9.01 7.29 -3.59
C CYS A 205 10.04 7.35 -4.74
N ARG A 206 9.94 8.34 -5.63
CA ARG A 206 10.87 8.50 -6.75
C ARG A 206 12.27 8.84 -6.27
N ARG A 207 12.40 9.70 -5.26
CA ARG A 207 13.69 10.05 -4.64
C ARG A 207 14.36 8.82 -4.00
N MET A 208 13.62 8.05 -3.20
CA MET A 208 14.16 6.89 -2.50
C MET A 208 14.62 5.78 -3.45
N ASN A 209 13.99 5.64 -4.62
CA ASN A 209 14.36 4.66 -5.63
C ASN A 209 15.30 5.22 -6.72
N ASP A 210 15.80 6.46 -6.56
CA ASP A 210 16.61 7.18 -7.56
C ASP A 210 16.04 7.09 -8.99
N CYS A 211 14.74 7.37 -9.11
CA CYS A 211 13.99 7.27 -10.35
C CYS A 211 14.66 7.99 -11.53
N LYS A 212 14.77 7.33 -12.68
CA LYS A 212 15.31 7.88 -13.94
C LYS A 212 14.24 8.15 -15.00
N ASP A 213 13.06 7.53 -14.85
CA ASP A 213 12.02 7.54 -15.89
C ASP A 213 10.99 8.65 -15.71
N TYR A 214 10.90 9.23 -14.50
CA TYR A 214 9.88 10.22 -14.14
C TYR A 214 10.49 11.33 -13.28
N ASP A 215 9.99 12.56 -13.48
CA ASP A 215 10.47 13.74 -12.78
C ASP A 215 10.24 13.64 -11.26
N LYS A 216 11.33 13.71 -10.49
CA LYS A 216 11.30 13.68 -9.03
C LYS A 216 10.60 14.91 -8.46
N SER A 217 10.61 16.05 -9.15
CA SER A 217 10.08 17.34 -8.67
C SER A 217 8.55 17.38 -8.49
N ILE A 218 7.83 16.44 -9.11
CA ILE A 218 6.36 16.34 -9.02
C ILE A 218 5.96 15.60 -7.71
N GLY A 219 6.30 16.18 -6.57
CA GLY A 219 5.99 15.66 -5.23
C GLY A 219 4.50 15.60 -4.90
N CYS A 220 4.17 14.76 -3.92
CA CYS A 220 2.83 14.62 -3.36
C CYS A 220 2.37 15.91 -2.67
N MET A 221 1.07 16.02 -2.43
CA MET A 221 0.47 17.10 -1.66
C MET A 221 -0.43 16.56 -0.57
N TYR A 222 -0.57 17.34 0.50
CA TYR A 222 -1.46 17.05 1.62
C TYR A 222 -2.33 18.29 1.84
N MET A 223 -3.61 18.11 2.15
CA MET A 223 -4.52 19.23 2.37
C MET A 223 -5.49 19.00 3.52
N GLY A 224 -6.03 20.11 4.02
CA GLY A 224 -6.94 20.15 5.16
C GLY A 224 -6.28 20.68 6.43
N ASN A 225 -7.08 20.95 7.45
CA ASN A 225 -6.66 21.68 8.64
C ASN A 225 -5.55 20.96 9.44
N ASP A 226 -5.56 19.61 9.48
CA ASP A 226 -4.52 18.83 10.17
C ASP A 226 -3.13 19.07 9.57
N THR A 227 -3.06 19.49 8.30
CA THR A 227 -1.78 19.72 7.62
C THR A 227 -1.03 20.96 8.13
N LEU A 228 -1.68 21.84 8.90
CA LEU A 228 -1.03 22.97 9.57
C LEU A 228 0.03 22.53 10.58
N ASP A 229 -0.13 21.34 11.14
CA ASP A 229 0.81 20.76 12.11
C ASP A 229 1.96 19.98 11.44
N ILE A 230 2.01 19.93 10.10
CA ILE A 230 3.13 19.31 9.40
C ILE A 230 4.38 20.16 9.56
N PHE A 231 5.35 19.64 10.30
CA PHE A 231 6.71 20.17 10.26
C PHE A 231 7.42 19.74 8.97
N ILE A 232 7.61 20.70 8.07
CA ILE A 232 8.38 20.51 6.83
C ILE A 232 9.47 21.57 6.69
N THR A 233 10.65 21.12 6.28
CA THR A 233 11.78 22.01 5.98
C THR A 233 11.70 22.48 4.53
N GLU A 234 12.18 23.69 4.25
CA GLU A 234 12.08 24.32 2.92
C GLU A 234 12.68 23.48 1.79
N ASP A 235 13.70 22.66 2.08
CA ASP A 235 14.30 21.72 1.12
C ASP A 235 13.34 20.58 0.75
N LYS A 236 12.41 20.19 1.65
CA LYS A 236 11.49 19.07 1.46
C LYS A 236 10.14 19.48 0.90
N GLY A 237 9.66 20.68 1.21
CA GLY A 237 8.39 21.19 0.73
C GLY A 237 8.00 22.50 1.40
N ARG A 238 6.79 22.96 1.09
CA ARG A 238 6.26 24.26 1.52
C ARG A 238 4.73 24.27 1.50
N VAL A 239 4.13 25.28 2.09
CA VAL A 239 2.72 25.61 1.86
C VAL A 239 2.58 26.19 0.45
N ALA A 240 1.63 25.66 -0.32
CA ALA A 240 1.39 26.06 -1.70
C ALA A 240 0.09 26.85 -1.85
N THR A 241 0.02 27.70 -2.87
CA THR A 241 -1.26 28.31 -3.27
C THR A 241 -2.15 27.28 -3.99
N LYS A 242 -3.44 27.58 -4.09
CA LYS A 242 -4.40 26.73 -4.83
C LYS A 242 -4.04 26.64 -6.31
N GLU A 243 -3.52 27.73 -6.89
CA GLU A 243 -3.05 27.78 -8.27
C GLU A 243 -1.82 26.88 -8.48
N GLU A 244 -0.83 26.97 -7.59
CA GLU A 244 0.36 26.10 -7.63
C GLU A 244 -0.02 24.62 -7.51
N ALA A 245 -0.95 24.31 -6.60
CA ALA A 245 -1.44 22.96 -6.40
C ALA A 245 -2.14 22.43 -7.66
N LEU A 246 -3.05 23.21 -8.26
CA LEU A 246 -3.76 22.81 -9.47
C LEU A 246 -2.81 22.63 -10.66
N GLU A 247 -1.81 23.50 -10.80
CA GLU A 247 -0.80 23.37 -11.85
C GLU A 247 0.03 22.09 -11.71
N ARG A 248 0.37 21.71 -10.48
CA ARG A 248 1.04 20.44 -10.19
C ARG A 248 0.20 19.22 -10.59
N VAL A 249 -1.13 19.28 -10.45
CA VAL A 249 -2.03 18.20 -10.94
C VAL A 249 -1.97 18.09 -12.46
N LYS A 250 -2.07 19.22 -13.18
CA LYS A 250 -1.98 19.24 -14.64
C LYS A 250 -0.66 18.64 -15.12
N LEU A 251 0.45 19.12 -14.57
CA LEU A 251 1.78 18.63 -14.89
C LEU A 251 1.91 17.12 -14.62
N ALA A 252 1.37 16.63 -13.50
CA ALA A 252 1.40 15.21 -13.19
C ALA A 252 0.68 14.36 -14.24
N VAL A 253 -0.53 14.79 -14.66
CA VAL A 253 -1.29 14.06 -15.67
C VAL A 253 -0.65 14.14 -17.05
N GLU A 254 -0.12 15.31 -17.44
CA GLU A 254 0.63 15.49 -18.69
C GLU A 254 1.88 14.60 -18.75
N ASN A 255 2.49 14.31 -17.60
CA ASN A 255 3.62 13.38 -17.48
C ASN A 255 3.19 11.90 -17.34
N GLY A 256 1.89 11.61 -17.51
CA GLY A 256 1.32 10.26 -17.44
C GLY A 256 1.38 9.63 -16.05
N LEU A 257 1.56 10.42 -14.97
CA LEU A 257 1.50 9.90 -13.60
C LEU A 257 0.05 9.56 -13.24
N ILE A 258 -0.13 8.50 -12.44
CA ILE A 258 -1.46 8.10 -11.97
C ILE A 258 -1.81 8.90 -10.71
N PRO A 259 -2.84 9.76 -10.74
CA PRO A 259 -3.29 10.47 -9.56
C PRO A 259 -3.96 9.51 -8.58
N LEU A 260 -3.61 9.64 -7.31
CA LEU A 260 -4.22 8.94 -6.18
C LEU A 260 -4.68 10.01 -5.19
N LEU A 261 -5.93 9.90 -4.76
CA LEU A 261 -6.54 10.81 -3.80
C LEU A 261 -7.23 9.99 -2.71
N GLY A 262 -7.02 10.35 -1.45
CA GLY A 262 -7.60 9.60 -0.35
C GLY A 262 -7.11 10.02 1.03
N ARG A 263 -7.80 9.55 2.07
CA ARG A 263 -7.36 9.67 3.44
C ARG A 263 -6.59 8.40 3.81
N ALA A 264 -5.36 8.59 4.27
CA ALA A 264 -4.49 7.53 4.75
C ALA A 264 -3.91 7.97 6.10
N MET A 265 -4.50 7.50 7.20
CA MET A 265 -4.13 7.94 8.54
C MET A 265 -2.67 7.66 8.86
N ASP A 266 -2.07 6.63 8.25
CA ASP A 266 -0.66 6.28 8.44
C ASP A 266 0.30 7.33 7.84
N GLU A 267 -0.12 8.09 6.83
CA GLU A 267 0.65 9.20 6.27
C GLU A 267 0.72 10.38 7.24
N ALA A 268 -0.42 10.81 7.80
CA ALA A 268 -0.46 11.87 8.83
C ALA A 268 0.44 11.50 10.02
N ASP A 269 0.31 10.26 10.48
CA ASP A 269 1.13 9.63 11.49
C ASP A 269 2.64 9.65 11.15
N GLY A 270 2.98 9.46 9.86
CA GLY A 270 4.34 9.54 9.33
C GLY A 270 4.94 10.95 9.42
N TYR A 271 4.11 11.98 9.30
CA TYR A 271 4.50 13.37 9.53
C TYR A 271 4.49 13.78 11.00
N GLY A 272 4.00 12.91 11.90
CA GLY A 272 3.80 13.25 13.30
C GLY A 272 2.60 14.19 13.48
N VAL A 273 1.60 14.07 12.62
CA VAL A 273 0.33 14.78 12.74
C VAL A 273 -0.69 13.83 13.33
N GLU A 274 -1.62 14.36 14.11
CA GLU A 274 -2.81 13.60 14.53
C GLU A 274 -3.88 13.80 13.47
N ASP A 275 -4.38 12.71 12.90
CA ASP A 275 -5.46 12.76 11.93
C ASP A 275 -6.80 12.89 12.68
N THR A 276 -7.47 14.04 12.51
CA THR A 276 -8.76 14.35 13.12
C THR A 276 -9.93 14.27 12.13
N GLY A 277 -9.70 13.75 10.92
CA GLY A 277 -10.64 13.83 9.82
C GLY A 277 -10.32 14.91 8.79
N HIS A 278 -9.22 15.64 8.96
CA HIS A 278 -8.89 16.81 8.15
C HIS A 278 -7.52 16.69 7.46
N PHE A 279 -7.13 15.46 7.12
CA PHE A 279 -5.91 15.14 6.40
C PHE A 279 -6.23 14.37 5.12
N LEU A 280 -6.20 15.06 3.97
CA LEU A 280 -6.35 14.45 2.65
C LEU A 280 -5.00 14.35 1.96
N SER A 281 -4.67 13.15 1.51
CA SER A 281 -3.44 12.85 0.79
C SER A 281 -3.64 12.81 -0.71
N MET A 282 -2.63 13.28 -1.42
CA MET A 282 -2.67 13.40 -2.87
C MET A 282 -1.33 13.03 -3.50
N CYS A 283 -1.31 11.90 -4.19
CA CYS A 283 -0.11 11.30 -4.76
C CYS A 283 -0.15 11.27 -6.28
N PHE A 284 1.02 11.36 -6.92
CA PHE A 284 1.18 11.28 -8.38
C PHE A 284 2.09 10.10 -8.73
N CYS A 285 1.48 8.93 -8.81
CA CYS A 285 2.13 7.64 -8.79
C CYS A 285 2.73 7.27 -10.15
N CYS A 286 4.04 6.97 -10.17
CA CYS A 286 4.71 6.39 -11.33
C CYS A 286 4.66 4.84 -11.27
N PRO A 287 4.71 4.15 -12.42
CA PRO A 287 4.70 2.69 -12.45
C PRO A 287 5.95 2.03 -11.86
N CYS A 288 7.08 2.74 -11.76
CA CYS A 288 8.35 2.13 -11.34
C CYS A 288 8.62 2.23 -9.83
N CYS A 289 8.22 3.32 -9.16
CA CYS A 289 8.66 3.58 -7.78
C CYS A 289 7.54 3.62 -6.73
N CYS A 290 6.27 3.76 -7.12
CA CYS A 290 5.14 4.00 -6.22
C CYS A 290 5.04 2.94 -5.10
N ILE A 291 4.98 3.39 -3.84
CA ILE A 291 4.82 2.49 -2.69
C ILE A 291 3.43 1.86 -2.65
N ASP A 292 2.38 2.62 -2.98
CA ASP A 292 1.00 2.14 -3.01
C ASP A 292 0.82 1.04 -4.06
N GLY A 293 1.43 1.21 -5.23
CA GLY A 293 1.51 0.15 -6.24
C GLY A 293 2.24 -1.10 -5.72
N LYS A 294 3.31 -0.94 -4.93
CA LYS A 294 3.99 -2.06 -4.27
C LYS A 294 3.13 -2.71 -3.18
N ILE A 295 2.30 -1.96 -2.46
CA ILE A 295 1.31 -2.50 -1.51
C ILE A 295 0.29 -3.33 -2.27
N VAL A 296 -0.38 -2.75 -3.28
CA VAL A 296 -1.39 -3.43 -4.11
C VAL A 296 -0.86 -4.75 -4.70
N THR A 297 0.39 -4.77 -5.14
CA THR A 297 0.97 -5.95 -5.82
C THR A 297 1.57 -7.00 -4.90
N ASN A 298 2.10 -6.61 -3.73
CA ASN A 298 2.89 -7.51 -2.89
C ASN A 298 2.26 -7.82 -1.54
N ALA A 299 1.37 -6.96 -1.06
CA ALA A 299 0.64 -7.22 0.17
C ALA A 299 -0.53 -8.18 -0.05
N SER A 300 -1.10 -8.66 1.04
CA SER A 300 -2.30 -9.48 0.99
C SER A 300 -3.46 -8.72 0.38
N ILE A 301 -4.31 -9.41 -0.39
CA ILE A 301 -5.56 -8.83 -0.89
C ILE A 301 -6.53 -8.43 0.23
N ALA A 302 -6.26 -8.84 1.48
CA ALA A 302 -6.99 -8.34 2.65
C ALA A 302 -6.70 -6.87 2.95
N ILE A 303 -5.63 -6.28 2.40
CA ILE A 303 -5.42 -4.83 2.43
C ILE A 303 -6.29 -4.22 1.33
N ASN A 304 -7.46 -3.72 1.72
CA ASN A 304 -8.44 -3.11 0.82
C ASN A 304 -8.48 -1.58 1.04
N LEU A 305 -7.31 -0.94 0.95
CA LEU A 305 -7.13 0.51 1.08
C LEU A 305 -7.43 1.26 -0.23
N PHE A 306 -7.10 0.62 -1.36
CA PHE A 306 -7.16 1.25 -2.68
C PHE A 306 -8.31 0.68 -3.48
N HIS A 307 -9.17 1.57 -3.97
CA HIS A 307 -10.39 1.20 -4.67
C HIS A 307 -10.35 1.68 -6.12
N ARG A 308 -10.97 0.89 -6.98
CA ARG A 308 -11.34 1.34 -8.32
C ARG A 308 -12.51 2.32 -8.19
N MET A 309 -12.47 3.41 -8.93
CA MET A 309 -13.63 4.30 -9.09
C MET A 309 -14.82 3.52 -9.66
N GLU A 310 -16.01 3.73 -9.09
CA GLU A 310 -17.22 3.05 -9.53
C GLU A 310 -17.57 3.39 -10.99
N GLY A 311 -18.14 2.43 -11.72
CA GLY A 311 -18.46 2.59 -13.15
C GLY A 311 -17.27 2.46 -14.10
N VAL A 312 -16.02 2.47 -13.61
CA VAL A 312 -14.82 2.29 -14.45
C VAL A 312 -14.66 0.83 -14.86
N THR A 313 -14.64 0.59 -16.17
CA THR A 313 -14.36 -0.72 -16.77
C THR A 313 -13.17 -0.64 -17.72
N VAL A 314 -12.29 -1.64 -17.67
CA VAL A 314 -11.20 -1.83 -18.63
C VAL A 314 -11.46 -3.11 -19.43
N LYS A 315 -11.41 -3.02 -20.76
CA LYS A 315 -11.64 -4.13 -21.69
C LYS A 315 -10.47 -4.28 -22.66
N VAL A 316 -10.25 -5.52 -23.11
CA VAL A 316 -9.32 -5.83 -24.21
C VAL A 316 -10.12 -6.39 -25.38
N ASP A 317 -9.95 -5.81 -26.55
CA ASP A 317 -10.37 -6.36 -27.83
C ASP A 317 -9.35 -7.43 -28.27
N GLU A 318 -9.78 -8.68 -28.29
CA GLU A 318 -8.91 -9.82 -28.62
C GLU A 318 -8.52 -9.87 -30.09
N GLU A 319 -9.32 -9.32 -30.99
CA GLU A 319 -9.02 -9.30 -32.43
C GLU A 319 -7.89 -8.31 -32.71
N LEU A 320 -7.89 -7.15 -32.05
CA LEU A 320 -6.85 -6.14 -32.17
C LEU A 320 -5.58 -6.46 -31.35
N CYS A 321 -5.71 -7.27 -30.29
CA CYS A 321 -4.59 -7.58 -29.41
C CYS A 321 -3.58 -8.52 -30.09
N ILE A 322 -2.38 -8.05 -30.35
CA ILE A 322 -1.30 -8.89 -30.92
C ILE A 322 -0.43 -9.61 -29.87
N GLY A 323 -0.76 -9.46 -28.58
CA GLY A 323 0.01 -10.09 -27.50
C GLY A 323 1.41 -9.51 -27.26
N CYS A 324 1.65 -8.23 -27.57
CA CYS A 324 2.97 -7.57 -27.41
C CYS A 324 3.39 -7.25 -25.96
N GLU A 325 2.51 -7.46 -24.97
CA GLU A 325 2.78 -7.29 -23.54
C GLU A 325 3.12 -5.87 -23.04
N GLU A 326 3.08 -4.84 -23.88
CA GLU A 326 3.35 -3.45 -23.44
C GLU A 326 2.45 -3.00 -22.27
N CYS A 327 1.19 -3.42 -22.28
CA CYS A 327 0.25 -3.15 -21.19
C CYS A 327 0.64 -3.80 -19.86
N LEU A 328 1.30 -4.98 -19.88
CA LEU A 328 1.78 -5.64 -18.68
C LEU A 328 2.96 -4.87 -18.06
N LYS A 329 3.87 -4.34 -18.90
CA LYS A 329 5.06 -3.59 -18.46
C LYS A 329 4.70 -2.31 -17.70
N VAL A 330 3.60 -1.64 -18.07
CA VAL A 330 3.17 -0.39 -17.44
C VAL A 330 2.16 -0.57 -16.30
N CYS A 331 1.66 -1.80 -16.07
CA CYS A 331 0.62 -2.07 -15.08
C CYS A 331 1.21 -2.18 -13.66
N VAL A 332 1.10 -1.10 -12.88
CA VAL A 332 1.59 -1.03 -11.50
C VAL A 332 0.88 -1.95 -10.53
N PHE A 333 -0.29 -2.48 -10.91
CA PHE A 333 -1.19 -3.24 -10.04
C PHE A 333 -1.22 -4.73 -10.37
N ARG A 334 -0.45 -5.20 -11.37
CA ARG A 334 -0.57 -6.57 -11.91
C ARG A 334 -2.01 -6.92 -12.31
N GLY A 335 -2.73 -5.93 -12.83
CA GLY A 335 -4.10 -6.05 -13.34
C GLY A 335 -4.19 -6.55 -14.79
N MET A 336 -3.07 -6.81 -15.44
CA MET A 336 -3.00 -7.39 -16.79
C MET A 336 -2.30 -8.75 -16.74
N GLU A 337 -2.83 -9.71 -17.47
CA GLU A 337 -2.25 -11.05 -17.62
C GLU A 337 -2.33 -11.55 -19.06
N MET A 338 -1.52 -12.54 -19.42
CA MET A 338 -1.54 -13.16 -20.74
C MET A 338 -2.28 -14.50 -20.68
N ILE A 339 -3.30 -14.66 -21.50
CA ILE A 339 -4.08 -15.90 -21.65
C ILE A 339 -4.20 -16.20 -23.14
N ASN A 340 -3.77 -17.39 -23.55
CA ASN A 340 -3.83 -17.85 -24.95
C ASN A 340 -3.24 -16.84 -25.96
N GLY A 341 -2.11 -16.22 -25.61
CA GLY A 341 -1.42 -15.22 -26.46
C GLY A 341 -2.09 -13.85 -26.51
N LYS A 342 -3.14 -13.60 -25.74
CA LYS A 342 -3.85 -12.32 -25.68
C LYS A 342 -3.79 -11.72 -24.27
N ALA A 343 -3.76 -10.40 -24.19
CA ALA A 343 -3.87 -9.71 -22.92
C ALA A 343 -5.30 -9.84 -22.37
N LYS A 344 -5.42 -10.03 -21.06
CA LYS A 344 -6.68 -10.06 -20.31
C LYS A 344 -6.56 -9.20 -19.07
N VAL A 345 -7.67 -8.61 -18.65
CA VAL A 345 -7.73 -7.82 -17.42
C VAL A 345 -8.06 -8.73 -16.25
N ASN A 346 -7.16 -8.78 -15.26
CA ASN A 346 -7.45 -9.34 -13.96
C ASN A 346 -8.32 -8.34 -13.17
N GLN A 347 -9.62 -8.63 -13.08
CA GLN A 347 -10.59 -7.71 -12.47
C GLN A 347 -10.39 -7.54 -10.96
N GLU A 348 -9.83 -8.54 -10.28
CA GLU A 348 -9.54 -8.48 -8.84
C GLU A 348 -8.40 -7.49 -8.52
N ARG A 349 -7.52 -7.21 -9.49
CA ARG A 349 -6.33 -6.37 -9.31
C ARG A 349 -6.36 -5.04 -10.03
N CYS A 350 -7.11 -4.95 -11.12
CA CYS A 350 -7.17 -3.72 -11.89
C CYS A 350 -7.88 -2.61 -11.09
N LEU A 351 -7.20 -1.48 -10.92
CA LEU A 351 -7.77 -0.27 -10.28
C LEU A 351 -8.21 0.79 -11.30
N GLY A 352 -8.26 0.43 -12.59
CA GLY A 352 -8.82 1.28 -13.63
C GLY A 352 -8.02 2.54 -13.94
N CYS A 353 -6.68 2.54 -13.77
CA CYS A 353 -5.89 3.76 -13.96
C CYS A 353 -5.71 4.22 -15.42
N GLY A 354 -6.07 3.43 -16.42
CA GLY A 354 -6.00 3.84 -17.84
C GLY A 354 -4.63 3.72 -18.52
N ARG A 355 -3.52 3.47 -17.80
CA ARG A 355 -2.17 3.36 -18.42
C ARG A 355 -2.03 2.33 -19.54
N CYS A 356 -2.77 1.23 -19.44
CA CYS A 356 -2.71 0.16 -20.43
C CYS A 356 -3.35 0.56 -21.76
N GLU A 357 -4.38 1.41 -21.75
CA GLU A 357 -4.97 1.99 -22.95
C GLU A 357 -3.96 2.90 -23.65
N ASP A 358 -3.35 3.82 -22.90
CA ASP A 358 -2.41 4.81 -23.41
C ASP A 358 -1.19 4.20 -24.12
N ILE A 359 -0.63 3.11 -23.58
CA ILE A 359 0.55 2.46 -24.15
C ILE A 359 0.23 1.49 -25.29
N CYS A 360 -1.03 1.12 -25.52
CA CYS A 360 -1.37 0.03 -26.43
C CYS A 360 -1.16 0.45 -27.90
N PRO A 361 -0.16 -0.11 -28.62
CA PRO A 361 0.14 0.34 -29.98
C PRO A 361 -0.98 0.02 -31.00
N ASN A 362 -1.79 -1.00 -30.71
CA ASN A 362 -2.89 -1.43 -31.57
C ASN A 362 -4.25 -0.91 -31.12
N LYS A 363 -4.29 -0.06 -30.07
CA LYS A 363 -5.54 0.44 -29.47
C LYS A 363 -6.54 -0.67 -29.13
N ALA A 364 -6.02 -1.82 -28.72
CA ALA A 364 -6.79 -3.00 -28.36
C ALA A 364 -7.36 -2.93 -26.94
N ILE A 365 -7.08 -1.87 -26.18
CA ILE A 365 -7.52 -1.71 -24.80
C ILE A 365 -8.35 -0.45 -24.72
N SER A 366 -9.50 -0.53 -24.05
CA SER A 366 -10.35 0.62 -23.78
C SER A 366 -10.70 0.71 -22.31
N ILE A 367 -10.72 1.93 -21.79
CA ILE A 367 -11.30 2.25 -20.47
C ILE A 367 -12.53 3.13 -20.66
N GLN A 368 -13.60 2.77 -19.95
CA GLN A 368 -14.91 3.39 -20.06
C GLN A 368 -15.45 3.68 -18.67
N ILE A 369 -16.24 4.74 -18.58
CA ILE A 369 -17.07 5.06 -17.41
C ILE A 369 -18.52 4.97 -17.88
N ASP A 370 -19.35 4.27 -17.12
CA ASP A 370 -20.75 4.03 -17.46
C ASP A 370 -21.59 5.31 -17.43
N ASP A 371 -21.33 6.20 -16.46
CA ASP A 371 -22.03 7.47 -16.26
C ASP A 371 -21.10 8.57 -15.74
N ILE A 372 -21.23 9.80 -16.25
CA ILE A 372 -20.46 10.96 -15.79
C ILE A 372 -20.79 11.29 -14.32
N SER A 373 -22.00 10.94 -13.85
CA SER A 373 -22.42 11.12 -12.46
C SER A 373 -21.49 10.41 -11.45
N ARG A 374 -20.76 9.36 -11.89
CA ARG A 374 -19.76 8.65 -11.08
C ARG A 374 -18.66 9.56 -10.54
N ILE A 375 -18.36 10.66 -11.24
CA ILE A 375 -17.37 11.64 -10.78
C ILE A 375 -17.88 12.34 -9.52
N ASP A 376 -19.14 12.75 -9.52
CA ASP A 376 -19.74 13.46 -8.39
C ASP A 376 -19.99 12.49 -7.21
N GLU A 377 -20.30 11.23 -7.49
CA GLU A 377 -20.35 10.15 -6.49
C GLU A 377 -18.99 9.90 -5.84
N LEU A 378 -17.90 9.86 -6.63
CA LEU A 378 -16.54 9.76 -6.12
C LEU A 378 -16.20 10.92 -5.19
N ILE A 379 -16.53 12.15 -5.58
CA ILE A 379 -16.32 13.34 -4.75
C ILE A 379 -17.05 13.20 -3.42
N LYS A 380 -18.35 12.88 -3.44
CA LYS A 380 -19.15 12.70 -2.22
C LYS A 380 -18.59 11.60 -1.31
N LYS A 381 -18.09 10.51 -1.90
CA LYS A 381 -17.51 9.41 -1.15
C LYS A 381 -16.18 9.79 -0.49
N LEU A 382 -15.33 10.57 -1.18
CA LEU A 382 -14.13 11.12 -0.58
C LEU A 382 -14.49 12.10 0.56
N GLU A 383 -15.47 12.98 0.36
CA GLU A 383 -15.96 13.91 1.40
C GLU A 383 -16.53 13.20 2.63
N SER A 384 -17.11 11.99 2.49
CA SER A 384 -17.56 11.23 3.66
C SER A 384 -16.43 10.69 4.53
N HIS A 385 -15.19 10.65 4.02
CA HIS A 385 -14.01 10.20 4.76
C HIS A 385 -13.14 11.36 5.27
N VAL A 386 -13.23 12.56 4.67
CA VAL A 386 -12.32 13.67 4.98
C VAL A 386 -12.95 15.04 4.70
N GLU A 387 -12.71 15.98 5.62
CA GLU A 387 -13.04 17.39 5.47
C GLU A 387 -11.77 18.21 5.24
N VAL A 388 -11.67 18.94 4.13
CA VAL A 388 -10.47 19.71 3.80
C VAL A 388 -10.59 21.20 4.10
N SER A 389 -11.75 21.66 4.57
CA SER A 389 -12.04 23.08 4.83
C SER A 389 -11.27 23.72 5.97
#